data_AF-A0A1Z2TP54-F1
#
_entry.id   AF-A0A1Z2TP54-F1
#
_cell.length_a   1.000
_cell.length_b   1.000
_cell.length_c   1.000
_cell.angle_alpha   90.00
_cell.angle_beta   90.00
_cell.angle_gamma   90.00
#
_symmetry.space_group_name_H-M   'P 1'
#
loop_
_entity.id
_entity.type
_entity.pdbx_description
1 polymer ?
#
loop_
_entity_poly.entity_id
_entity_poly.type
_entity_poly.pdbx_seq_one_letter_code
_entity_poly.pdbx_strand_id
1 'polypeptide(L)'
;MNVEEVKAQLSHLESLHSTFERQFPTIYEERDGEALLEKVKSLYNISREKLEIASSLYREMGSFGGHIEEQAKELYRNEYQMKFRLEEILSLLVKEHDYDTRIKLSTALDRLVQFHRVYDYAVRKALGEMLREVEGLSLLAGGEKEKKVPVGIMEELRKVKKLEAELGILKVFLLRLYTHPGDVHKVEEALRDWHSRGLLWVEARNVEKLSGVEDAEDILEGLTLIGVVEKKMRGGEGVYRHRSFSSS
;
A
#
# COMPACT_ATOMS: atom_id res chain seq x y z
N MET A 1 1.08 18.41 -10.76
CA MET A 1 0.62 18.57 -9.36
C MET A 1 1.23 19.82 -8.80
N ASN A 2 0.40 20.73 -8.29
CA ASN A 2 0.87 21.88 -7.54
C ASN A 2 1.00 21.44 -6.08
N VAL A 3 2.23 21.17 -5.63
CA VAL A 3 2.50 20.61 -4.28
C VAL A 3 1.95 21.53 -3.18
N GLU A 4 2.00 22.84 -3.41
CA GLU A 4 1.44 23.84 -2.47
C GLU A 4 -0.09 23.78 -2.40
N GLU A 5 -0.76 23.48 -3.51
CA GLU A 5 -2.22 23.34 -3.55
C GLU A 5 -2.68 22.08 -2.79
N VAL A 6 -1.98 20.96 -3.00
CA VAL A 6 -2.21 19.71 -2.25
C VAL A 6 -1.96 19.93 -0.76
N LYS A 7 -0.88 20.62 -0.40
CA LYS A 7 -0.55 20.93 0.99
C LYS A 7 -1.64 21.79 1.63
N ALA A 8 -2.12 22.82 0.92
CA ALA A 8 -3.22 23.65 1.38
C ALA A 8 -4.51 22.85 1.57
N GLN A 9 -4.85 21.94 0.65
CA GLN A 9 -6.00 21.04 0.78
C GLN A 9 -5.87 20.11 1.99
N LEU A 10 -4.70 19.52 2.22
CA LEU A 10 -4.45 18.65 3.38
C LEU A 10 -4.54 19.40 4.71
N SER A 11 -3.95 20.60 4.80
CA SER A 11 -4.07 21.45 5.99
C SER A 11 -5.50 21.91 6.24
N HIS A 12 -6.25 22.24 5.18
CA HIS A 12 -7.67 22.57 5.30
C HIS A 12 -8.48 21.37 5.81
N LEU A 13 -8.22 20.17 5.28
CA LEU A 13 -8.88 18.95 5.71
C LEU A 13 -8.58 18.59 7.18
N GLU A 14 -7.34 18.81 7.63
CA GLU A 14 -6.94 18.64 9.04
C GLU A 14 -7.68 19.61 9.98
N SER A 15 -7.83 20.88 9.57
CA SER A 15 -8.62 21.89 10.28
C SER A 15 -10.10 21.49 10.39
N LEU A 16 -10.70 21.07 9.27
CA LEU A 16 -12.07 20.58 9.24
C LEU A 16 -12.25 19.34 10.12
N HIS A 17 -11.33 18.39 10.07
CA HIS A 17 -11.37 17.21 10.91
C HIS A 17 -11.28 17.56 12.39
N SER A 18 -10.36 18.44 12.78
CA SER A 18 -10.25 18.90 14.17
C SER A 18 -11.52 19.62 14.65
N THR A 19 -12.17 20.38 13.77
CA THR A 19 -13.47 21.01 14.04
C THR A 19 -14.57 19.97 14.20
N PHE A 20 -14.61 18.97 13.34
CA PHE A 20 -15.53 17.84 13.43
C PHE A 20 -15.39 17.11 14.77
N GLU A 21 -14.17 16.72 15.14
CA GLU A 21 -13.88 16.00 16.39
C GLU A 21 -14.25 16.81 17.64
N ARG A 22 -14.12 18.14 17.58
CA ARG A 22 -14.55 19.03 18.68
C ARG A 22 -16.07 19.08 18.81
N GLN A 23 -16.81 19.04 17.70
CA GLN A 23 -18.27 19.13 17.69
C GLN A 23 -18.95 17.77 17.95
N PHE A 24 -18.35 16.68 17.51
CA PHE A 24 -18.96 15.36 17.52
C PHE A 24 -19.45 14.88 18.90
N PRO A 25 -18.70 15.07 20.01
CA PRO A 25 -19.17 14.66 21.34
C PRO A 25 -20.48 15.31 21.79
N THR A 26 -20.81 16.50 21.25
CA THR A 26 -22.02 17.24 21.65
C THR A 26 -23.33 16.59 21.23
N ILE A 27 -23.28 15.61 20.31
CA ILE A 27 -24.44 14.78 19.92
C ILE A 27 -24.93 13.95 21.13
N TYR A 28 -24.03 13.47 21.99
CA TYR A 28 -24.38 12.57 23.10
C TYR A 28 -25.05 13.26 24.28
N GLU A 29 -24.71 14.52 24.47
CA GLU A 29 -25.21 15.32 25.58
C GLU A 29 -26.60 15.88 25.29
N GLU A 30 -27.02 15.84 24.02
CA GLU A 30 -28.26 16.45 23.58
C GLU A 30 -29.46 15.54 23.79
N ARG A 31 -30.45 16.06 24.53
CA ARG A 31 -31.71 15.35 24.80
C ARG A 31 -32.89 15.97 24.05
N ASP A 32 -32.71 17.17 23.53
CA ASP A 32 -33.69 17.85 22.70
C ASP A 32 -33.54 17.43 21.23
N GLY A 33 -34.65 17.00 20.62
CA GLY A 33 -34.65 16.47 19.25
C GLY A 33 -34.33 17.52 18.19
N GLU A 34 -34.77 18.75 18.38
CA GLU A 34 -34.49 19.87 17.46
C GLU A 34 -33.01 20.30 17.56
N ALA A 35 -32.49 20.43 18.78
CA ALA A 35 -31.08 20.72 19.00
C ALA A 35 -30.17 19.60 18.47
N LEU A 36 -30.58 18.33 18.60
CA LEU A 36 -29.85 17.18 18.06
C LEU A 36 -29.83 17.24 16.52
N LEU A 37 -30.96 17.57 15.89
CA LEU A 37 -31.05 17.76 14.45
C LEU A 37 -30.07 18.84 13.95
N GLU A 38 -30.02 20.00 14.61
CA GLU A 38 -29.11 21.08 14.22
C GLU A 38 -27.62 20.69 14.41
N LYS A 39 -27.29 19.99 15.50
CA LYS A 39 -25.93 19.46 15.72
C LYS A 39 -25.50 18.47 14.64
N VAL A 40 -26.38 17.52 14.28
CA VAL A 40 -26.09 16.53 13.24
C VAL A 40 -25.99 17.21 11.86
N LYS A 41 -26.84 18.21 11.55
CA LYS A 41 -26.71 19.00 10.31
C LYS A 41 -25.37 19.72 10.22
N SER A 42 -24.90 20.33 11.31
CA SER A 42 -23.58 20.98 11.36
C SER A 42 -22.46 19.99 11.01
N LEU A 43 -22.46 18.82 11.66
CA LEU A 43 -21.47 17.78 11.39
C LEU A 43 -21.57 17.20 9.98
N TYR A 44 -22.78 17.07 9.45
CA TYR A 44 -23.00 16.64 8.07
C TYR A 44 -22.38 17.61 7.06
N ASN A 45 -22.55 18.91 7.27
CA ASN A 45 -21.97 19.93 6.40
C ASN A 45 -20.43 19.87 6.42
N ILE A 46 -19.82 19.70 7.60
CA ILE A 46 -18.37 19.51 7.72
C ILE A 46 -17.94 18.22 6.99
N SER A 47 -18.63 17.10 7.24
CA SER A 47 -18.31 15.82 6.60
C SER A 47 -18.46 15.85 5.08
N ARG A 48 -19.43 16.61 4.56
CA ARG A 48 -19.59 16.83 3.13
C ARG A 48 -18.40 17.58 2.53
N GLU A 49 -17.98 18.68 3.15
CA GLU A 49 -16.82 19.45 2.70
C GLU A 49 -15.54 18.60 2.74
N LYS A 50 -15.34 17.84 3.84
CA LYS A 50 -14.24 16.88 3.97
C LYS A 50 -14.25 15.86 2.82
N LEU A 51 -15.41 15.32 2.46
CA LEU A 51 -15.55 14.35 1.37
C LEU A 51 -15.23 14.97 0.00
N GLU A 52 -15.63 16.21 -0.25
CA GLU A 52 -15.32 16.91 -1.51
C GLU A 52 -13.79 17.08 -1.67
N ILE A 53 -13.10 17.50 -0.61
CA ILE A 53 -11.63 17.62 -0.59
C ILE A 53 -10.96 16.25 -0.74
N ALA A 54 -11.39 15.24 0.02
CA ALA A 54 -10.85 13.89 -0.06
C ALA A 54 -11.04 13.27 -1.45
N SER A 55 -12.16 13.57 -2.14
CA SER A 55 -12.39 13.13 -3.51
C SER A 55 -11.45 13.82 -4.51
N SER A 56 -11.19 15.12 -4.35
CA SER A 56 -10.19 15.84 -5.18
C SER A 56 -8.81 15.25 -4.99
N LEU A 57 -8.36 15.13 -3.73
CA LEU A 57 -7.07 14.54 -3.38
C LEU A 57 -6.93 13.13 -3.95
N TYR A 58 -7.96 12.28 -3.85
CA TYR A 58 -7.89 10.93 -4.40
C TYR A 58 -7.72 10.92 -5.93
N ARG A 59 -8.43 11.80 -6.66
CA ARG A 59 -8.28 11.92 -8.12
C ARG A 59 -6.89 12.42 -8.51
N GLU A 60 -6.36 13.39 -7.77
CA GLU A 60 -5.03 13.95 -8.02
C GLU A 60 -3.92 12.92 -7.74
N MET A 61 -4.02 12.21 -6.61
CA MET A 61 -3.04 11.19 -6.20
C MET A 61 -3.10 9.90 -7.03
N GLY A 62 -4.25 9.59 -7.65
CA GLY A 62 -4.40 8.45 -8.56
C GLY A 62 -3.46 8.49 -9.78
N SER A 63 -2.89 9.66 -10.11
CA SER A 63 -1.89 9.78 -11.17
C SER A 63 -0.46 9.38 -10.74
N PHE A 64 -0.19 9.30 -9.44
CA PHE A 64 1.12 8.97 -8.87
C PHE A 64 1.23 7.50 -8.45
N GLY A 65 0.11 6.89 -8.09
CA GLY A 65 0.06 5.50 -7.65
C GLY A 65 0.76 5.25 -6.31
N GLY A 66 0.83 3.97 -5.93
CA GLY A 66 1.57 3.53 -4.76
C GLY A 66 0.97 4.00 -3.42
N HIS A 67 1.84 4.22 -2.44
CA HIS A 67 1.42 4.41 -1.05
C HIS A 67 0.57 5.68 -0.84
N ILE A 68 0.88 6.78 -1.54
CA ILE A 68 0.10 8.02 -1.42
C ILE A 68 -1.31 7.90 -1.99
N GLU A 69 -1.50 7.12 -3.06
CA GLU A 69 -2.83 6.80 -3.60
C GLU A 69 -3.63 5.94 -2.61
N GLU A 70 -2.99 4.93 -2.01
CA GLU A 70 -3.62 4.08 -0.99
C GLU A 70 -4.16 4.91 0.18
N GLN A 71 -3.35 5.85 0.69
CA GLN A 71 -3.78 6.74 1.77
C GLN A 71 -4.91 7.68 1.36
N ALA A 72 -4.85 8.26 0.15
CA ALA A 72 -5.92 9.11 -0.36
C ALA A 72 -7.24 8.33 -0.54
N LYS A 73 -7.15 7.07 -0.96
CA LYS A 73 -8.29 6.16 -1.09
C LYS A 73 -8.89 5.78 0.26
N GLU A 74 -8.05 5.46 1.25
CA GLU A 74 -8.48 5.19 2.62
C GLU A 74 -9.19 6.40 3.23
N LEU A 75 -8.62 7.58 3.07
CA LEU A 75 -9.21 8.85 3.50
C LEU A 75 -10.59 9.08 2.87
N TYR A 76 -10.69 8.99 1.54
CA TYR A 76 -11.96 9.11 0.82
C TYR A 76 -13.01 8.12 1.31
N ARG A 77 -12.63 6.85 1.50
CA ARG A 77 -13.54 5.81 2.00
C ARG A 77 -14.07 6.13 3.40
N ASN A 78 -13.20 6.59 4.30
CA ASN A 78 -13.60 6.93 5.67
C ASN A 78 -14.55 8.13 5.70
N GLU A 79 -14.27 9.18 4.93
CA GLU A 79 -15.16 10.35 4.83
C GLU A 79 -16.51 10.00 4.22
N TYR A 80 -16.54 9.14 3.19
CA TYR A 80 -17.78 8.66 2.60
C TYR A 80 -18.64 7.91 3.61
N GLN A 81 -18.03 7.01 4.38
CA GLN A 81 -18.73 6.24 5.41
C GLN A 81 -19.25 7.12 6.54
N MET A 82 -18.48 8.13 6.98
CA MET A 82 -18.94 9.08 8.01
C MET A 82 -20.14 9.87 7.52
N LYS A 83 -20.05 10.46 6.32
CA LYS A 83 -21.15 11.22 5.70
C LYS A 83 -22.43 10.38 5.63
N PHE A 84 -22.33 9.16 5.12
CA PHE A 84 -23.48 8.26 4.96
C PHE A 84 -24.15 7.94 6.30
N ARG A 85 -23.38 7.73 7.37
CA ARG A 85 -23.94 7.48 8.71
C ARG A 85 -24.65 8.72 9.28
N LEU A 86 -24.14 9.91 9.01
CA LEU A 86 -24.81 11.16 9.38
C LEU A 86 -26.11 11.36 8.59
N GLU A 87 -26.13 11.00 7.29
CA GLU A 87 -27.36 11.00 6.47
C GLU A 87 -28.42 10.03 7.01
N GLU A 88 -28.01 8.84 7.43
CA GLU A 88 -28.91 7.87 8.06
C GLU A 88 -29.58 8.48 9.30
N ILE A 89 -28.81 9.15 10.18
CA ILE A 89 -29.33 9.79 11.39
C ILE A 89 -30.25 10.96 11.04
N LEU A 90 -29.86 11.84 10.12
CA LEU A 90 -30.71 12.95 9.65
C LEU A 90 -32.05 12.44 9.12
N SER A 91 -32.03 11.35 8.35
CA SER A 91 -33.26 10.76 7.78
C SER A 91 -34.22 10.22 8.84
N LEU A 92 -33.70 9.83 10.01
CA LEU A 92 -34.49 9.32 11.14
C LEU A 92 -35.00 10.47 12.02
N LEU A 93 -34.23 11.56 12.16
CA LEU A 93 -34.62 12.74 12.94
C LEU A 93 -35.75 13.54 12.29
N VAL A 94 -35.91 13.48 10.96
CA VAL A 94 -36.96 14.20 10.23
C VAL A 94 -38.32 13.47 10.24
N LYS A 95 -38.37 12.20 10.65
CA LYS A 95 -39.61 11.39 10.68
C LYS A 95 -40.38 11.60 11.99
N GLU A 96 -41.70 11.44 11.94
CA GLU A 96 -42.55 11.41 13.14
C GLU A 96 -42.03 10.35 14.13
N HIS A 97 -41.88 10.74 15.40
CA HIS A 97 -41.21 9.94 16.43
C HIS A 97 -42.10 8.82 17.00
N ASP A 98 -42.52 7.87 16.17
CA ASP A 98 -43.07 6.60 16.63
C ASP A 98 -42.00 5.78 17.38
N TYR A 99 -42.46 4.77 18.14
CA TYR A 99 -41.58 3.97 19.00
C TYR A 99 -40.48 3.24 18.20
N ASP A 100 -40.81 2.77 16.99
CA ASP A 100 -39.87 2.08 16.09
C ASP A 100 -38.78 3.03 15.57
N THR A 101 -39.13 4.26 15.18
CA THR A 101 -38.17 5.28 14.74
C THR A 101 -37.23 5.68 15.87
N ARG A 102 -37.71 5.75 17.12
CA ARG A 102 -36.85 6.01 18.29
C ARG A 102 -35.81 4.92 18.52
N ILE A 103 -36.20 3.65 18.39
CA ILE A 103 -35.27 2.51 18.52
C ILE A 103 -34.22 2.54 17.41
N LYS A 104 -34.66 2.77 16.16
CA LYS A 104 -33.76 2.89 15.00
C LYS A 104 -32.77 4.04 15.15
N LEU A 105 -33.23 5.19 15.64
CA LEU A 105 -32.38 6.35 15.90
C LEU A 105 -31.32 6.05 16.96
N SER A 106 -31.71 5.46 18.10
CA SER A 106 -30.76 5.05 19.15
C SER A 106 -29.70 4.09 18.58
N THR A 107 -30.14 3.08 17.83
CA THR A 107 -29.24 2.09 17.22
C THR A 107 -28.31 2.73 16.16
N ALA A 108 -28.78 3.72 15.40
CA ALA A 108 -27.96 4.45 14.45
C ALA A 108 -26.92 5.33 15.15
N LEU A 109 -27.29 6.00 16.23
CA LEU A 109 -26.38 6.77 17.08
C LEU A 109 -25.30 5.87 17.69
N ASP A 110 -25.65 4.71 18.24
CA ASP A 110 -24.70 3.74 18.80
C ASP A 110 -23.69 3.27 17.74
N ARG A 111 -24.16 2.96 16.53
CA ARG A 111 -23.30 2.58 15.39
C ARG A 111 -22.39 3.72 14.96
N LEU A 112 -22.87 4.97 14.98
CA LEU A 112 -22.06 6.15 14.68
C LEU A 112 -20.90 6.29 15.70
N VAL A 113 -21.16 6.07 16.99
CA VAL A 113 -20.13 6.13 18.05
C VAL A 113 -19.04 5.10 17.82
N GLN A 114 -19.46 3.85 17.59
CA GLN A 114 -18.53 2.75 17.39
C GLN A 114 -17.63 3.01 16.18
N PHE A 115 -18.21 3.55 15.11
CA PHE A 115 -17.46 3.94 13.93
C PHE A 115 -16.49 5.09 14.21
N HIS A 116 -16.93 6.13 14.91
CA HIS A 116 -16.11 7.30 15.23
C HIS A 116 -14.78 6.95 15.90
N ARG A 117 -14.79 5.98 16.83
CA ARG A 117 -13.58 5.51 17.54
C ARG A 117 -12.47 5.03 16.61
N VAL A 118 -12.83 4.43 15.49
CA VAL A 118 -11.86 3.95 14.49
C VAL A 118 -11.60 5.00 13.41
N TYR A 119 -12.62 5.78 13.09
CA TYR A 119 -12.58 6.84 12.09
C TYR A 119 -11.54 7.91 12.40
N ASP A 120 -11.52 8.49 13.60
CA ASP A 120 -10.57 9.56 13.96
C ASP A 120 -9.12 9.10 13.77
N TYR A 121 -8.80 7.90 14.28
CA TYR A 121 -7.49 7.31 14.10
C TYR A 121 -7.14 7.09 12.62
N ALA A 122 -8.05 6.52 11.83
CA ALA A 122 -7.81 6.23 10.43
C ALA A 122 -7.59 7.51 9.61
N VAL A 123 -8.41 8.54 9.83
CA VAL A 123 -8.30 9.82 9.14
C VAL A 123 -7.02 10.54 9.52
N ARG A 124 -6.68 10.63 10.82
CA ARG A 124 -5.42 11.24 11.27
C ARG A 124 -4.19 10.53 10.74
N LYS A 125 -4.22 9.19 10.69
CA LYS A 125 -3.13 8.39 10.14
C LYS A 125 -2.94 8.70 8.65
N ALA A 126 -4.02 8.62 7.86
CA ALA A 126 -3.96 8.90 6.42
C ALA A 126 -3.49 10.34 6.14
N LEU A 127 -4.03 11.33 6.85
CA LEU A 127 -3.60 12.72 6.76
C LEU A 127 -2.11 12.89 7.08
N GLY A 128 -1.65 12.29 8.19
CA GLY A 128 -0.25 12.40 8.62
C GLY A 128 0.72 11.73 7.66
N GLU A 129 0.35 10.59 7.07
CA GLU A 129 1.15 9.92 6.05
C GLU A 129 1.18 10.72 4.73
N MET A 130 0.04 11.22 4.28
CA MET A 130 -0.03 12.08 3.08
C MET A 130 0.76 13.38 3.24
N LEU A 131 0.67 14.06 4.39
CA LEU A 131 1.45 15.26 4.67
C LEU A 131 2.96 15.00 4.62
N ARG A 132 3.43 13.89 5.21
CA ARG A 132 4.85 13.50 5.18
C ARG A 132 5.35 13.24 3.76
N GLU A 133 4.55 12.54 2.95
CA GLU A 133 4.90 12.26 1.55
C GLU A 133 4.94 13.56 0.73
N VAL A 134 3.95 14.44 0.88
CA VAL A 134 3.89 15.74 0.19
C VAL A 134 5.05 16.65 0.61
N GLU A 135 5.39 16.71 1.90
CA GLU A 135 6.58 17.44 2.38
C GLU A 135 7.88 16.85 1.81
N GLY A 136 7.97 15.52 1.70
CA GLY A 136 9.08 14.84 1.03
C GLY A 136 9.23 15.24 -0.44
N LEU A 137 8.12 15.44 -1.15
CA LEU A 137 8.12 15.91 -2.54
C LEU A 137 8.47 17.40 -2.68
N SER A 138 8.01 18.26 -1.76
CA SER A 138 8.43 19.67 -1.70
C SER A 138 9.96 19.81 -1.56
N LEU A 139 10.59 18.95 -0.76
CA LEU A 139 12.04 18.93 -0.54
C LEU A 139 12.83 18.45 -1.76
N LEU A 140 12.22 17.67 -2.66
CA LEU A 140 12.85 17.23 -3.92
C LEU A 140 12.69 18.26 -5.05
N ALA A 141 11.60 19.03 -5.05
CA ALA A 141 11.35 20.08 -6.04
C ALA A 141 12.12 21.38 -5.74
N GLY A 142 12.36 21.69 -4.47
CA GLY A 142 13.22 22.78 -4.03
C GLY A 142 14.65 22.30 -3.85
N GLY A 143 15.43 22.28 -4.93
CA GLY A 143 16.82 21.83 -4.89
C GLY A 143 17.66 22.65 -3.92
N GLU A 144 17.97 22.10 -2.75
CA GLU A 144 19.12 22.51 -1.94
C GLU A 144 19.66 21.34 -1.13
N LYS A 145 20.99 21.33 -1.05
CA LYS A 145 21.84 20.21 -0.64
C LYS A 145 21.57 19.81 0.82
N GLU A 146 21.67 18.49 1.04
CA GLU A 146 21.83 17.83 2.34
C GLU A 146 20.63 17.89 3.29
N LYS A 147 19.77 16.87 3.22
CA LYS A 147 19.47 15.97 4.36
C LYS A 147 18.61 14.78 3.93
N LYS A 148 18.90 13.67 4.60
CA LYS A 148 18.43 12.28 4.41
C LYS A 148 17.13 12.11 3.60
N VAL A 149 17.27 11.40 2.48
CA VAL A 149 16.16 10.86 1.68
C VAL A 149 15.21 10.05 2.59
N PRO A 150 13.88 10.32 2.57
CA PRO A 150 12.90 9.58 3.36
C PRO A 150 12.97 8.06 3.14
N VAL A 151 12.65 7.29 4.18
CA VAL A 151 12.80 5.82 4.20
C VAL A 151 11.96 5.14 3.11
N GLY A 152 10.74 5.64 2.82
CA GLY A 152 9.89 5.09 1.76
C GLY A 152 10.49 5.22 0.36
N ILE A 153 11.05 6.39 0.02
CA ILE A 153 11.79 6.59 -1.24
C ILE A 153 13.08 5.77 -1.25
N MET A 154 13.76 5.61 -0.12
CA MET A 154 14.93 4.73 -0.02
C MET A 154 14.57 3.26 -0.23
N GLU A 155 13.40 2.81 0.24
CA GLU A 155 12.89 1.46 0.00
C GLU A 155 12.49 1.27 -1.46
N GLU A 156 11.78 2.22 -2.07
CA GLU A 156 11.46 2.19 -3.49
C GLU A 156 12.73 2.25 -4.36
N LEU A 157 13.71 3.08 -4.03
CA LEU A 157 15.02 3.10 -4.70
C LEU A 157 15.77 1.78 -4.53
N ARG A 158 15.67 1.12 -3.37
CA ARG A 158 16.25 -0.22 -3.18
C ARG A 158 15.53 -1.27 -4.02
N LYS A 159 14.20 -1.21 -4.12
CA LYS A 159 13.41 -2.10 -4.99
C LYS A 159 13.77 -1.87 -6.46
N VAL A 160 13.87 -0.61 -6.89
CA VAL A 160 14.29 -0.25 -8.26
C VAL A 160 15.69 -0.79 -8.55
N LYS A 161 16.67 -0.57 -7.65
CA LYS A 161 18.02 -1.12 -7.82
C LYS A 161 18.04 -2.65 -7.87
N LYS A 162 17.21 -3.32 -7.07
CA LYS A 162 17.05 -4.77 -7.12
C LYS A 162 16.48 -5.22 -8.46
N LEU A 163 15.45 -4.54 -8.95
CA LEU A 163 14.84 -4.82 -10.25
C LEU A 163 15.81 -4.56 -11.41
N GLU A 164 16.61 -3.49 -11.36
CA GLU A 164 17.65 -3.22 -12.35
C GLU A 164 18.69 -4.35 -12.39
N ALA A 165 19.12 -4.84 -11.22
CA ALA A 165 20.04 -5.97 -11.15
C ALA A 165 19.41 -7.27 -11.70
N GLU A 166 18.17 -7.58 -11.32
CA GLU A 166 17.44 -8.75 -11.82
C GLU A 166 17.19 -8.67 -13.34
N LEU A 167 16.90 -7.48 -13.87
CA LEU A 167 16.75 -7.23 -15.30
C LEU A 167 18.08 -7.44 -16.05
N GLY A 168 19.20 -7.02 -15.45
CA GLY A 168 20.54 -7.29 -15.98
C GLY A 168 20.81 -8.79 -16.13
N ILE A 169 20.53 -9.56 -15.09
CA ILE A 169 20.66 -11.03 -15.09
C ILE A 169 19.76 -11.65 -16.16
N LEU A 170 18.47 -11.26 -16.22
CA LEU A 170 17.53 -11.76 -17.23
C LEU A 170 17.99 -11.45 -18.65
N LYS A 171 18.53 -10.26 -18.91
CA LYS A 171 19.03 -9.89 -20.23
C LYS A 171 20.18 -10.80 -20.67
N VAL A 172 21.15 -11.06 -19.78
CA VAL A 172 22.28 -11.95 -20.06
C VAL A 172 21.79 -13.38 -20.28
N PHE A 173 20.90 -13.87 -19.40
CA PHE A 173 20.31 -15.19 -19.51
C PHE A 173 19.54 -15.38 -20.82
N LEU A 174 18.67 -14.44 -21.20
CA LEU A 174 17.90 -14.50 -22.44
C LEU A 174 18.79 -14.48 -23.69
N LEU A 175 19.86 -13.67 -23.66
CA LEU A 175 20.84 -13.66 -24.74
C LEU A 175 21.49 -15.04 -24.88
N ARG A 176 21.92 -15.65 -23.76
CA ARG A 176 22.57 -16.96 -23.76
C ARG A 176 21.62 -18.09 -24.13
N LEU A 177 20.35 -18.00 -23.73
CA LEU A 177 19.30 -18.92 -24.17
C LEU A 177 19.08 -18.85 -25.69
N TYR A 178 19.21 -17.67 -26.29
CA TYR A 178 19.09 -17.49 -27.73
C TYR A 178 20.33 -17.97 -28.50
N THR A 179 21.53 -17.61 -28.03
CA THR A 179 22.79 -17.91 -28.75
C THR A 179 23.33 -19.30 -28.48
N HIS A 180 23.17 -19.81 -27.26
CA HIS A 180 23.69 -21.10 -26.80
C HIS A 180 22.66 -21.87 -25.96
N PRO A 181 21.48 -22.22 -26.52
CA PRO A 181 20.43 -22.92 -25.77
C PRO A 181 20.89 -24.27 -25.18
N GLY A 182 21.84 -24.94 -25.84
CA GLY A 182 22.42 -26.19 -25.36
C GLY A 182 23.14 -26.06 -24.02
N ASP A 183 23.73 -24.90 -23.72
CA ASP A 183 24.40 -24.66 -22.45
C ASP A 183 23.39 -24.56 -21.30
N VAL A 184 22.28 -23.86 -21.53
CA VAL A 184 21.19 -23.75 -20.55
C VAL A 184 20.61 -25.14 -20.25
N HIS A 185 20.37 -25.93 -21.30
CA HIS A 185 19.87 -27.29 -21.13
C HIS A 185 20.83 -28.18 -20.35
N LYS A 186 22.14 -28.16 -20.66
CA LYS A 186 23.16 -28.93 -19.94
C LYS A 186 23.24 -28.55 -18.47
N VAL A 187 23.14 -27.25 -18.14
CA VAL A 187 23.16 -26.77 -16.75
C VAL A 187 21.92 -27.23 -15.99
N GLU A 188 20.74 -27.13 -16.61
CA GLU A 188 19.49 -27.63 -16.01
C GLU A 188 19.53 -29.15 -15.79
N GLU A 189 19.98 -29.92 -16.78
CA GLU A 189 20.12 -31.38 -16.67
C GLU A 189 21.15 -31.77 -15.62
N ALA A 190 22.31 -31.11 -15.56
CA ALA A 190 23.32 -31.36 -14.54
C ALA A 190 22.77 -31.12 -13.13
N LEU A 191 21.97 -30.06 -12.94
CA LEU A 191 21.30 -29.81 -11.65
C LEU A 191 20.31 -30.94 -11.31
N ARG A 192 19.49 -31.37 -12.28
CA ARG A 192 18.57 -32.51 -12.11
C ARG A 192 19.30 -33.81 -11.82
N ASP A 193 20.44 -34.06 -12.46
CA ASP A 193 21.25 -35.27 -12.23
C ASP A 193 21.79 -35.29 -10.79
N TRP A 194 22.31 -34.16 -10.29
CA TRP A 194 22.72 -34.06 -8.88
C TRP A 194 21.56 -34.32 -7.91
N HIS A 195 20.36 -33.83 -8.22
CA HIS A 195 19.16 -34.14 -7.42
C HIS A 195 18.77 -35.61 -7.49
N SER A 196 18.89 -36.24 -8.67
CA SER A 196 18.63 -37.67 -8.84
C SER A 196 19.59 -38.54 -8.02
N ARG A 197 20.81 -38.04 -7.79
CA ARG A 197 21.84 -38.66 -6.92
C ARG A 197 21.62 -38.37 -5.43
N GLY A 198 20.56 -37.66 -5.07
CA GLY A 198 20.16 -37.42 -3.68
C GLY A 198 20.64 -36.10 -3.06
N LEU A 199 21.33 -35.23 -3.81
CA LEU A 199 21.71 -33.91 -3.30
C LEU A 199 20.56 -32.92 -3.51
N LEU A 200 19.91 -32.48 -2.44
CA LEU A 200 18.74 -31.59 -2.55
C LEU A 200 19.09 -30.13 -2.90
N TRP A 201 20.26 -29.64 -2.48
CA TRP A 201 20.74 -28.28 -2.72
C TRP A 201 22.17 -28.37 -3.25
N VAL A 202 22.43 -27.77 -4.40
CA VAL A 202 23.67 -27.95 -5.16
C VAL A 202 24.32 -26.60 -5.42
N GLU A 203 25.61 -26.47 -5.11
CA GLU A 203 26.41 -25.28 -5.41
C GLU A 203 26.65 -25.13 -6.91
N ALA A 204 26.70 -23.91 -7.43
CA ALA A 204 26.93 -23.63 -8.86
C ALA A 204 28.20 -24.32 -9.40
N ARG A 205 29.28 -24.35 -8.62
CA ARG A 205 30.55 -25.01 -9.01
C ARG A 205 30.40 -26.50 -9.30
N ASN A 206 29.48 -27.18 -8.61
CA ASN A 206 29.24 -28.61 -8.83
C ASN A 206 28.40 -28.82 -10.09
N VAL A 207 27.49 -27.90 -10.40
CA VAL A 207 26.72 -27.91 -11.65
C VAL A 207 27.62 -27.59 -12.84
N GLU A 208 28.51 -26.60 -12.72
CA GLU A 208 29.52 -26.25 -13.73
C GLU A 208 30.43 -27.43 -14.07
N LYS A 209 30.99 -28.10 -13.06
CA LYS A 209 31.83 -29.29 -13.25
C LYS A 209 31.13 -30.43 -13.97
N LEU A 210 29.83 -30.62 -13.72
CA LEU A 210 29.06 -31.72 -14.31
C LEU A 210 28.52 -31.37 -15.71
N SER A 211 28.10 -30.13 -15.92
CA SER A 211 27.58 -29.64 -17.21
C SER A 211 28.68 -29.33 -18.23
N GLY A 212 29.90 -29.02 -17.76
CA GLY A 212 31.01 -28.56 -18.60
C GLY A 212 30.80 -27.15 -19.17
N VAL A 213 29.89 -26.37 -18.59
CA VAL A 213 29.54 -25.02 -19.03
C VAL A 213 30.11 -24.01 -18.05
N GLU A 214 31.05 -23.18 -18.51
CA GLU A 214 31.61 -22.07 -17.73
C GLU A 214 30.54 -21.02 -17.39
N ASP A 215 30.65 -20.44 -16.21
CA ASP A 215 29.70 -19.47 -15.64
C ASP A 215 28.28 -20.06 -15.47
N ALA A 216 28.19 -21.31 -15.01
CA ALA A 216 26.89 -21.97 -14.79
C ALA A 216 26.03 -21.23 -13.75
N GLU A 217 26.66 -20.45 -12.86
CA GLU A 217 25.96 -19.59 -11.89
C GLU A 217 25.02 -18.59 -12.57
N ASP A 218 25.45 -17.88 -13.61
CA ASP A 218 24.63 -16.89 -14.32
C ASP A 218 23.37 -17.53 -14.94
N ILE A 219 23.52 -18.76 -15.44
CA ILE A 219 22.41 -19.55 -15.98
C ILE A 219 21.46 -19.95 -14.86
N LEU A 220 21.97 -20.41 -13.71
CA LEU A 220 21.18 -20.79 -12.55
C LEU A 220 20.43 -19.60 -11.93
N GLU A 221 21.03 -18.42 -11.90
CA GLU A 221 20.36 -17.17 -11.48
C GLU A 221 19.22 -16.82 -12.45
N GLY A 222 19.46 -16.89 -13.76
CA GLY A 222 18.42 -16.68 -14.77
C GLY A 222 17.25 -17.66 -14.63
N LEU A 223 17.56 -18.96 -14.48
CA LEU A 223 16.57 -20.02 -14.21
C LEU A 223 15.81 -19.80 -12.89
N THR A 224 16.45 -19.18 -11.91
CA THR A 224 15.80 -18.80 -10.64
C THR A 224 14.79 -17.68 -10.86
N LEU A 225 15.14 -16.65 -11.63
CA LEU A 225 14.26 -15.50 -11.91
C LEU A 225 13.02 -15.90 -12.71
N ILE A 226 13.13 -16.84 -13.65
CA ILE A 226 11.96 -17.37 -14.39
C ILE A 226 11.22 -18.48 -13.63
N GLY A 227 11.67 -18.85 -12.44
CA GLY A 227 11.00 -19.81 -11.57
C GLY A 227 11.13 -21.28 -11.97
N VAL A 228 12.20 -21.66 -12.66
CA VAL A 228 12.54 -23.08 -12.93
C VAL A 228 13.32 -23.68 -11.75
N VAL A 229 14.17 -22.87 -11.13
CA VAL A 229 15.06 -23.24 -10.03
C VAL A 229 14.75 -22.37 -8.80
N GLU A 230 15.05 -22.88 -7.62
CA GLU A 230 15.05 -22.15 -6.35
C GLU A 230 16.49 -21.93 -5.88
N LYS A 231 16.74 -20.78 -5.27
CA LYS A 231 18.04 -20.44 -4.68
C LYS A 231 17.95 -20.25 -3.17
N LYS A 232 18.96 -20.71 -2.44
CA LYS A 232 19.23 -20.35 -1.04
C LYS A 232 20.69 -19.97 -0.87
N MET A 233 20.99 -19.18 0.15
CA MET A 233 22.38 -18.87 0.53
C MET A 233 22.84 -19.84 1.61
N ARG A 234 23.99 -20.51 1.42
CA ARG A 234 24.61 -21.38 2.41
C ARG A 234 26.11 -21.09 2.48
N GLY A 235 26.59 -20.66 3.64
CA GLY A 235 28.02 -20.38 3.83
C GLY A 235 28.58 -19.25 2.96
N GLY A 236 27.72 -18.35 2.46
CA GLY A 236 28.12 -17.28 1.54
C GLY A 236 28.02 -17.63 0.06
N GLU A 237 27.75 -18.89 -0.29
CA GLU A 237 27.56 -19.34 -1.68
C GLU A 237 26.08 -19.62 -1.99
N GLY A 238 25.71 -19.43 -3.25
CA GLY A 238 24.39 -19.77 -3.77
C GLY A 238 24.25 -21.28 -3.97
N VAL A 239 23.25 -21.89 -3.34
CA VAL A 239 22.85 -23.27 -3.58
C VAL A 239 21.49 -23.32 -4.25
N TYR A 240 21.37 -24.21 -5.23
CA TYR A 240 20.28 -24.26 -6.18
C TYR A 240 19.52 -25.58 -6.06
N ARG A 241 18.21 -25.50 -6.28
CA ARG A 241 17.30 -26.66 -6.30
C ARG A 241 16.33 -26.55 -7.46
N HIS A 242 16.28 -27.55 -8.33
CA HIS A 242 15.30 -27.61 -9.40
C HIS A 242 13.90 -27.82 -8.81
N ARG A 243 12.89 -27.05 -9.28
CA ARG A 243 11.54 -27.07 -8.68
C ARG A 243 10.83 -28.41 -8.75
N SER A 244 11.13 -29.25 -9.74
CA SER A 244 10.58 -30.61 -9.81
C SER A 244 10.99 -31.50 -8.62
N PHE A 245 11.99 -31.09 -7.84
CA PHE A 245 12.44 -31.74 -6.61
C PHE A 245 12.10 -30.92 -5.36
N SER A 246 11.17 -29.96 -5.47
CA SER A 246 10.78 -29.05 -4.38
C SER A 246 9.82 -29.67 -3.36
N SER A 247 9.09 -30.73 -3.74
CA SER A 247 8.19 -31.56 -2.90
C SER A 247 7.99 -32.90 -3.65
N SER A 248 8.13 -34.11 -3.10
CA SER A 248 7.61 -34.72 -1.86
C SER A 248 7.75 -33.98 -0.54
#